data_AF-T2KFV7-F1
#
_entry.id   AF-T2KFV7-F1
#
_cell.length_a   1.000
_cell.length_b   1.000
_cell.length_c   1.000
_cell.angle_alpha   90.00
_cell.angle_beta   90.00
_cell.angle_gamma   90.00
#
_symmetry.space_group_name_H-M   'P 1'
#
loop_
_entity.id
_entity.type
_entity.pdbx_description
1 polymer ?
#
loop_
_entity_poly.entity_id
_entity_poly.type
_entity_poly.pdbx_seq_one_letter_code
_entity_poly.pdbx_strand_id
1 'polypeptide(L)'
;VDIDWEFPGQPGMGNTYRPEDKGNFTALMKELRRGLDREGAAAHRRYLLTFAAGASRTFIAQTQLDKLQALVDYVNLMTYDLYGAW
;
A
#
# COMPACT_ATOMS: atom_id res chain seq x y z
N VAL A 1 4.35 7.92 -7.49
CA VAL A 1 4.28 6.46 -7.68
C VAL A 1 3.10 5.95 -6.88
N ASP A 2 2.35 5.02 -7.45
CA ASP A 2 1.25 4.34 -6.78
C ASP A 2 1.64 2.87 -6.61
N ILE A 3 1.38 2.30 -5.44
CA ILE A 3 1.68 0.91 -5.14
C ILE A 3 0.38 0.12 -5.08
N ASP A 4 0.27 -0.89 -5.92
CA ASP A 4 -0.87 -1.81 -5.96
C ASP A 4 -0.39 -3.23 -5.65
N TRP A 5 -0.36 -3.56 -4.35
CA TRP A 5 -0.05 -4.90 -3.89
C TRP A 5 -1.35 -5.58 -3.47
N GLU A 6 -1.74 -6.62 -4.22
CA GLU A 6 -2.93 -7.42 -3.97
C GLU A 6 -2.62 -8.86 -3.46
N PHE A 7 -2.55 -9.12 -2.16
CA PHE A 7 -2.55 -8.15 -1.05
C PHE A 7 -1.52 -8.57 0.01
N PRO A 8 -0.98 -7.65 0.83
CA PRO A 8 -0.12 -8.03 1.94
C PRO A 8 -0.78 -9.11 2.81
N GLY A 9 -0.06 -10.20 3.05
CA GLY A 9 -0.49 -11.29 3.92
C GLY A 9 -1.70 -12.08 3.39
N GLN A 10 -2.04 -11.94 2.10
CA GLN A 10 -3.18 -12.61 1.50
C GLN A 10 -2.83 -13.16 0.12
N PRO A 11 -3.48 -14.27 -0.28
CA PRO A 11 -3.20 -14.90 -1.56
C PRO A 11 -3.66 -14.07 -2.76
N GLY A 12 -4.60 -13.12 -2.63
CA GLY A 12 -5.15 -12.41 -3.80
C GLY A 12 -5.58 -13.41 -4.89
N MET A 13 -5.11 -13.22 -6.13
CA MET A 13 -5.27 -14.17 -7.24
C MET A 13 -4.19 -15.27 -7.26
N GLY A 14 -3.94 -15.93 -6.13
CA GLY A 14 -2.94 -17.01 -6.01
C GLY A 14 -1.48 -16.56 -5.87
N ASN A 15 -1.25 -15.31 -5.48
CA ASN A 15 0.05 -14.73 -5.18
C ASN A 15 0.73 -15.39 -3.98
N THR A 16 2.07 -15.36 -3.98
CA THR A 16 2.85 -15.72 -2.80
C THR A 16 2.62 -14.68 -1.71
N TYR A 17 2.35 -15.15 -0.49
CA TYR A 17 2.14 -14.29 0.67
C TYR A 17 2.80 -14.90 1.91
N ARG A 18 3.18 -14.04 2.86
CA ARG A 18 3.80 -14.43 4.12
C ARG A 18 3.30 -13.56 5.29
N PRO A 19 3.36 -14.04 6.54
CA PRO A 19 2.97 -13.25 7.70
C PRO A 19 3.75 -11.93 7.83
N GLU A 20 5.00 -11.89 7.35
CA GLU A 20 5.86 -10.71 7.42
C GLU A 20 5.40 -9.57 6.50
N ASP A 21 4.56 -9.85 5.50
CA ASP A 21 4.08 -8.86 4.53
C ASP A 21 3.43 -7.66 5.20
N LYS A 22 2.73 -7.87 6.33
CA LYS A 22 2.13 -6.78 7.12
C LYS A 22 3.14 -5.72 7.55
N GLY A 23 4.30 -6.18 8.04
CA GLY A 23 5.40 -5.29 8.44
C GLY A 23 6.19 -4.79 7.23
N ASN A 24 6.46 -5.67 6.28
CA ASN A 24 7.26 -5.36 5.10
C ASN A 24 6.59 -4.34 4.18
N PHE A 25 5.26 -4.36 4.05
CA PHE A 25 4.54 -3.34 3.30
C PHE A 25 4.78 -1.95 3.90
N THR A 26 4.71 -1.82 5.23
CA THR A 26 5.02 -0.56 5.92
C THR A 26 6.48 -0.14 5.74
N ALA A 27 7.41 -1.10 5.80
CA ALA A 27 8.83 -0.84 5.56
C ALA A 27 9.09 -0.34 4.13
N LEU A 28 8.48 -0.99 3.13
CA LEU A 28 8.55 -0.59 1.73
C LEU A 28 8.04 0.85 1.55
N MET A 29 6.84 1.16 2.05
CA MET A 29 6.26 2.50 1.91
C MET A 29 7.11 3.58 2.59
N LYS A 30 7.76 3.24 3.71
CA LYS A 30 8.69 4.15 4.40
C LYS A 30 9.95 4.41 3.58
N GLU A 31 10.55 3.38 2.99
CA GLU A 31 11.74 3.53 2.13
C GLU A 31 11.41 4.28 0.84
N LEU A 32 10.25 4.01 0.22
CA LEU A 32 9.77 4.78 -0.93
C LEU A 32 9.59 6.25 -0.58
N ARG A 33 8.93 6.57 0.55
CA ARG A 33 8.75 7.96 0.98
C ARG A 33 10.09 8.68 1.13
N ARG A 34 11.07 8.03 1.80
CA ARG A 34 12.43 8.56 1.96
C ARG A 34 13.13 8.82 0.63
N GLY A 35 13.05 7.87 -0.30
CA GLY A 35 13.62 8.02 -1.64
C GLY A 35 12.98 9.19 -2.39
N LEU A 36 11.66 9.23 -2.44
CA LEU A 36 10.90 10.28 -3.13
C LEU A 36 11.14 11.66 -2.53
N ASP A 37 11.29 11.78 -1.21
CA ASP A 37 11.59 13.06 -0.56
C ASP A 37 12.99 13.55 -0.91
N ARG A 38 13.98 12.65 -0.96
CA ARG A 38 15.35 12.98 -1.37
C ARG A 38 15.41 13.44 -2.82
N GLU A 39 14.84 12.67 -3.73
CA GLU A 39 14.81 13.03 -5.16
C GLU A 39 13.97 14.30 -5.39
N GLY A 40 12.88 14.45 -4.63
CA GLY A 40 12.02 15.63 -4.69
C GLY A 40 12.71 16.90 -4.24
N ALA A 41 13.51 16.83 -3.17
CA ALA A 41 14.31 17.95 -2.69
C ALA A 41 15.34 18.39 -3.73
N ALA A 42 16.06 17.44 -4.36
CA ALA A 42 17.03 17.72 -5.42
C ALA A 42 16.38 18.35 -6.67
N ALA A 43 15.16 17.95 -7.00
CA ALA A 43 14.41 18.45 -8.15
C ALA A 43 13.51 19.65 -7.83
N HIS A 44 13.52 20.18 -6.59
CA HIS A 44 12.61 21.21 -6.10
C HIS A 44 11.12 20.91 -6.39
N ARG A 45 10.71 19.65 -6.23
CA ARG A 45 9.36 19.16 -6.53
C ARG A 45 8.91 18.12 -5.50
N ARG A 46 7.64 18.15 -5.08
CA ARG A 46 7.04 17.05 -4.30
C ARG A 46 6.60 15.92 -5.23
N TYR A 47 7.08 14.71 -4.96
CA TYR A 47 6.58 13.50 -5.62
C TYR A 47 5.52 12.81 -4.76
N LEU A 48 4.41 12.44 -5.40
CA LEU A 48 3.32 11.74 -4.74
C LEU A 48 3.69 10.27 -4.47
N LEU A 49 3.31 9.78 -3.31
CA LEU A 49 3.29 8.37 -2.93
C LEU A 49 1.86 8.00 -2.54
N THR A 50 1.29 7.03 -3.22
CA THR A 50 -0.09 6.56 -3.00
C THR A 50 -0.11 5.03 -3.01
N PHE A 51 -1.23 4.44 -2.60
CA PHE A 51 -1.46 3.00 -2.79
C PHE A 51 -2.94 2.70 -3.00
N ALA A 52 -3.20 1.60 -3.71
CA ALA A 52 -4.52 1.00 -3.82
C ALA A 52 -4.80 0.07 -2.63
N ALA A 53 -5.94 0.28 -1.96
CA ALA A 53 -6.33 -0.48 -0.77
C ALA A 53 -7.51 -1.40 -1.08
N GLY A 54 -7.41 -2.66 -0.66
CA GLY A 54 -8.55 -3.57 -0.68
C GLY A 54 -9.65 -3.13 0.29
N ALA A 55 -10.91 -3.28 -0.10
CA ALA A 55 -12.08 -2.85 0.68
C ALA A 55 -12.55 -3.90 1.74
N SER A 56 -11.70 -4.86 2.10
CA SER A 56 -12.07 -5.96 3.01
C SER A 56 -11.56 -5.76 4.45
N ARG A 57 -12.24 -6.38 5.43
CA ARG A 57 -11.76 -6.42 6.82
C ARG A 57 -10.41 -7.14 6.94
N THR A 58 -10.16 -8.13 6.08
CA THR A 58 -8.89 -8.86 6.03
C THR A 58 -7.74 -7.94 5.60
N PHE A 59 -7.94 -7.06 4.62
CA PHE A 59 -6.94 -6.07 4.23
C PHE A 59 -6.56 -5.15 5.40
N ILE A 60 -7.55 -4.68 6.16
CA ILE A 60 -7.31 -3.89 7.38
C ILE A 60 -6.50 -4.68 8.40
N ALA A 61 -6.85 -5.95 8.63
CA ALA A 61 -6.16 -6.81 9.61
C ALA A 61 -4.71 -7.13 9.20
N GLN A 62 -4.42 -7.23 7.90
CA GLN A 62 -3.11 -7.59 7.36
C GLN A 62 -2.21 -6.40 7.01
N THR A 63 -2.65 -5.18 7.32
CA THR A 63 -1.86 -3.95 7.09
C THR A 63 -1.75 -3.12 8.36
N GLN A 64 -0.83 -2.14 8.39
CA GLN A 64 -0.67 -1.19 9.50
C GLN A 64 -1.16 0.19 9.05
N LEU A 65 -2.46 0.32 8.76
CA LEU A 65 -3.05 1.53 8.18
C LEU A 65 -2.79 2.79 9.01
N ASP A 66 -2.74 2.64 10.34
CA ASP A 66 -2.39 3.69 11.30
C ASP A 66 -1.00 4.30 11.03
N LYS A 67 -0.04 3.48 10.58
CA LYS A 67 1.31 3.91 10.21
C LYS A 67 1.40 4.32 8.75
N LEU A 68 0.73 3.59 7.86
CA LEU A 68 0.77 3.83 6.41
C LEU A 68 0.20 5.19 6.03
N GLN A 69 -0.88 5.64 6.69
CA GLN A 69 -1.51 6.94 6.41
C GLN A 69 -0.55 8.12 6.61
N ALA A 70 0.47 7.99 7.48
CA ALA A 70 1.45 9.05 7.71
C ALA A 70 2.54 9.10 6.62
N LEU A 71 2.62 8.10 5.75
CA LEU A 71 3.65 7.96 4.72
C LEU A 71 3.14 8.33 3.33
N VAL A 72 1.83 8.30 3.09
CA VAL A 72 1.24 8.49 1.75
C VAL A 72 0.50 9.82 1.64
N ASP A 73 0.34 10.29 0.42
CA ASP A 73 -0.40 11.51 0.11
C ASP A 73 -1.92 11.24 0.12
N TYR A 74 -2.35 10.08 -0.40
CA TYR A 74 -3.72 9.58 -0.31
C TYR A 74 -3.79 8.09 -0.62
N VAL A 75 -4.95 7.48 -0.36
CA VAL A 75 -5.24 6.06 -0.59
C VAL A 75 -6.38 5.94 -1.59
N ASN A 76 -6.18 5.12 -2.62
CA ASN A 76 -7.22 4.76 -3.56
C ASN A 76 -7.96 3.52 -3.03
N LEU A 77 -9.13 3.70 -2.43
CA LEU A 77 -9.90 2.55 -1.91
C LEU A 77 -10.64 1.86 -3.05
N MET A 78 -10.37 0.57 -3.25
CA MET A 78 -10.98 -0.23 -4.31
C MET A 78 -12.41 -0.65 -3.92
N THR A 79 -13.33 0.31 -3.94
CA THR A 79 -14.75 0.13 -3.59
C THR A 79 -15.57 -0.48 -4.73
N TYR A 80 -15.02 -1.52 -5.34
CA TYR A 80 -15.60 -2.32 -6.41
C TYR A 80 -15.27 -3.80 -6.16
N ASP A 81 -15.78 -4.69 -7.02
CA ASP A 81 -15.61 -6.14 -6.90
C ASP A 81 -16.04 -6.72 -5.54
N LEU A 82 -16.98 -6.04 -4.87
CA LEU A 82 -17.51 -6.47 -3.57
C LEU A 82 -18.36 -7.75 -3.68
N TYR A 83 -18.92 -7.99 -4.86
CA TYR A 83 -19.69 -9.17 -5.21
C TYR A 83 -19.42 -9.54 -6.67
N GLY A 84 -19.56 -10.82 -7.01
CA GLY A 84 -19.52 -11.30 -8.39
C GLY A 84 -19.88 -12.77 -8.48
N ALA A 85 -19.65 -13.37 -9.65
CA ALA A 85 -20.11 -14.73 -9.97
C ALA A 85 -19.21 -15.87 -9.43
N TRP A 86 -18.17 -15.53 -8.67
CA TRP A 86 -17.21 -16.46 -8.06
C TRP A 86 -17.70 -17.04 -6.73
#